data_AF-H2KYG0-F1
#
_entry.id   AF-H2KYG0-F1
#
_cell.length_a   1.000
_cell.length_b   1.000
_cell.length_c   1.000
_cell.angle_alpha   90.00
_cell.angle_beta   90.00
_cell.angle_gamma   90.00
#
_symmetry.space_group_name_H-M   'P 1'
#
loop_
_entity.id
_entity.type
_entity.pdbx_description
1 polymer ?
#
loop_
_entity_poly.entity_id
_entity_poly.type
_entity_poly.pdbx_seq_one_letter_code
_entity_poly.pdbx_strand_id
1 'polypeptide(L)'
;MITFSVFCIALLSTTAAALNCSQIPDSYIYAGNVFWYPNNSSNYVTIPPNFNCNYIIKAPITSSELLHGYVVLWNLMKGVNDYIIVTDSLGAKQTLKSRSDSYLTYDVFPGKEMSIQVVTKSVNMGSQFNFKVAYSKVKVGPTTAMKTGGLMNFVNLEYIRGSDPQLPNAVMIRGNEPISVSLATSRYMYPTDLLYNTFVIDGDFWNQTAVYRLLSLEGTAPLVTTGNDVTIVTFFNETYDACAVVLNPKSEADNFSYLTSQASVNGEIDKISFAPLDQRQAVEVVAVQNTKIIMDSLVFDTNVGPWCIAKVVSGPPNNSSQLLLDLSKAQGMMPYVFEMQYFTVIAEECSFSFTVTSNNL
;
A
#
# COMPACT_ATOMS: atom_id res chain seq x y z
N MET A 1 -37.96 -39.75 -60.34
CA MET A 1 -37.40 -39.91 -58.98
C MET A 1 -37.45 -38.54 -58.32
N ILE A 2 -38.22 -38.41 -57.23
CA ILE A 2 -38.42 -37.14 -56.52
C ILE A 2 -37.19 -36.92 -55.62
N THR A 3 -36.50 -35.81 -55.86
CA THR A 3 -35.33 -35.34 -55.12
C THR A 3 -35.73 -34.91 -53.71
N PHE A 4 -35.40 -35.73 -52.72
CA PHE A 4 -35.48 -35.36 -51.30
C PHE A 4 -34.30 -34.44 -50.96
N SER A 5 -34.55 -33.13 -50.90
CA SER A 5 -33.66 -32.17 -50.26
C SER A 5 -33.66 -32.43 -48.76
N VAL A 6 -32.61 -33.10 -48.27
CA VAL A 6 -32.34 -33.26 -46.85
C VAL A 6 -32.01 -31.88 -46.28
N PHE A 7 -32.95 -31.34 -45.51
CA PHE A 7 -32.76 -30.21 -44.63
C PHE A 7 -31.70 -30.60 -43.59
N CYS A 8 -30.45 -30.17 -43.80
CA CYS A 8 -29.43 -30.18 -42.76
C CYS A 8 -29.86 -29.18 -41.68
N ILE A 9 -30.63 -29.67 -40.71
CA ILE A 9 -30.73 -29.01 -39.40
C ILE A 9 -29.33 -29.12 -38.81
N ALA A 10 -28.54 -28.07 -39.03
CA ALA A 10 -27.39 -27.80 -38.20
C ALA A 10 -27.92 -27.64 -36.78
N LEU A 11 -27.88 -28.74 -36.03
CA LEU A 11 -27.81 -28.71 -34.58
C LEU A 11 -26.61 -27.84 -34.27
N LEU A 12 -26.87 -26.54 -34.07
CA LEU A 12 -26.10 -25.71 -33.18
C LEU A 12 -26.17 -26.40 -31.82
N SER A 13 -25.34 -27.42 -31.63
CA SER A 13 -24.83 -27.75 -30.33
C SER A 13 -24.14 -26.47 -29.87
N THR A 14 -24.90 -25.61 -29.21
CA THR A 14 -24.34 -24.75 -28.18
C THR A 14 -23.64 -25.72 -27.25
N THR A 15 -22.35 -25.92 -27.49
CA THR A 15 -21.44 -26.45 -26.52
C THR A 15 -21.55 -25.47 -25.36
N ALA A 16 -22.47 -25.75 -24.45
CA ALA A 16 -22.30 -25.38 -23.07
C ALA A 16 -21.01 -26.08 -22.67
N ALA A 17 -19.88 -25.43 -22.94
CA ALA A 17 -18.59 -25.86 -22.47
C ALA A 17 -18.78 -25.95 -20.96
N ALA A 18 -18.96 -27.17 -20.47
CA ALA A 18 -19.15 -27.43 -19.06
C ALA A 18 -18.00 -26.73 -18.36
N LEU A 19 -18.32 -25.90 -17.37
CA LEU A 19 -17.36 -25.10 -16.65
C LEU A 19 -16.36 -26.08 -16.01
N ASN A 20 -15.22 -26.26 -16.66
CA ASN A 20 -14.17 -27.14 -16.17
C ASN A 20 -13.33 -26.33 -15.18
N CYS A 21 -12.89 -26.96 -14.09
CA CYS A 21 -12.03 -26.31 -13.09
C CYS A 21 -10.60 -26.08 -13.63
N SER A 22 -10.48 -25.61 -14.87
CA SER A 22 -9.23 -25.33 -15.55
C SER A 22 -8.57 -24.10 -14.95
N GLN A 23 -7.27 -24.23 -14.72
CA GLN A 23 -6.42 -23.13 -14.27
C GLN A 23 -6.04 -22.24 -15.46
N ILE A 24 -5.55 -21.03 -15.17
CA ILE A 24 -4.95 -20.16 -16.18
C ILE A 24 -3.74 -20.90 -16.78
N PRO A 25 -3.68 -21.16 -18.09
CA PRO A 25 -2.52 -21.82 -18.68
C PRO A 25 -1.30 -20.90 -18.61
N ASP A 26 -0.12 -21.47 -18.35
CA ASP A 26 1.13 -20.69 -18.21
C ASP A 26 1.45 -19.83 -19.43
N SER A 27 1.04 -20.25 -20.63
CA SER A 27 1.19 -19.46 -21.87
C SER A 27 0.39 -18.15 -21.89
N TYR A 28 -0.53 -17.95 -20.95
CA TYR A 28 -1.29 -16.71 -20.76
C TYR A 28 -0.73 -15.82 -19.64
N ILE A 29 0.36 -16.23 -18.98
CA ILE A 29 0.95 -15.50 -17.85
C ILE A 29 2.22 -14.80 -18.33
N TYR A 30 2.04 -13.66 -18.99
CA TYR A 30 3.14 -12.79 -19.46
C TYR A 30 2.68 -11.33 -19.46
N ALA A 31 3.64 -10.40 -19.37
CA ALA A 31 3.35 -8.97 -19.29
C ALA A 31 2.57 -8.47 -20.53
N GLY A 32 1.54 -7.68 -20.28
CA GLY A 32 0.65 -7.11 -21.29
C GLY A 32 -0.55 -8.00 -21.65
N ASN A 33 -0.58 -9.26 -21.19
CA ASN A 33 -1.72 -10.13 -21.46
C ASN A 33 -2.92 -9.84 -20.55
N VAL A 34 -4.12 -10.08 -21.06
CA VAL A 34 -5.36 -10.12 -20.28
C VAL A 34 -6.05 -11.45 -20.50
N PHE A 35 -6.21 -12.23 -19.44
CA PHE A 35 -6.94 -13.50 -19.47
C PHE A 35 -8.34 -13.31 -18.87
N TRP A 36 -9.36 -13.86 -19.54
CA TRP A 36 -10.73 -13.90 -19.01
C TRP A 36 -11.15 -15.33 -18.68
N TYR A 37 -11.82 -15.51 -17.54
CA TYR A 37 -12.42 -16.77 -17.15
C TYR A 37 -13.94 -16.64 -16.99
N PRO A 38 -14.74 -17.58 -17.53
CA PRO A 38 -14.32 -18.78 -18.29
C PRO A 38 -14.05 -18.51 -19.77
N ASN A 39 -13.23 -19.37 -20.40
CA ASN A 39 -13.09 -19.48 -21.86
C ASN A 39 -12.56 -18.24 -22.61
N ASN A 40 -11.79 -17.38 -21.96
CA ASN A 40 -11.30 -16.12 -22.54
C ASN A 40 -12.43 -15.23 -23.11
N SER A 41 -13.58 -15.22 -22.44
CA SER A 41 -14.78 -14.48 -22.82
C SER A 41 -15.24 -13.58 -21.67
N SER A 42 -15.79 -12.41 -22.01
CA SER A 42 -16.46 -11.52 -21.05
C SER A 42 -17.87 -11.97 -20.68
N ASN A 43 -18.37 -13.05 -21.28
CA ASN A 43 -19.72 -13.55 -21.02
C ASN A 43 -19.81 -14.22 -19.64
N TYR A 44 -20.89 -13.96 -18.93
CA TYR A 44 -21.21 -14.67 -17.69
C TYR A 44 -21.75 -16.06 -17.99
N VAL A 45 -21.17 -17.09 -17.35
CA VAL A 45 -21.61 -18.48 -17.50
C VAL A 45 -22.24 -18.96 -16.20
N THR A 46 -23.38 -19.64 -16.31
CA THR A 46 -24.07 -20.24 -15.17
C THR A 46 -23.27 -21.39 -14.60
N ILE A 47 -23.06 -21.36 -13.28
CA ILE A 47 -22.34 -22.39 -12.55
C ILE A 47 -23.29 -23.58 -12.33
N PRO A 48 -22.86 -24.82 -12.62
CA PRO A 48 -23.68 -26.00 -12.37
C PRO A 48 -23.92 -26.21 -10.85
N PRO A 49 -24.95 -26.97 -10.45
CA PRO A 49 -25.12 -27.37 -9.06
C PRO A 49 -24.01 -28.31 -8.59
N ASN A 50 -23.76 -28.34 -7.28
CA ASN A 50 -22.67 -29.12 -6.63
C ASN A 50 -21.28 -28.79 -7.20
N PHE A 51 -21.06 -27.56 -7.63
CA PHE A 51 -19.77 -27.11 -8.13
C PHE A 51 -18.85 -26.74 -6.97
N ASN A 52 -17.59 -27.13 -7.06
CA ASN A 52 -16.54 -26.69 -6.15
C ASN A 52 -15.24 -26.65 -6.93
N CYS A 53 -14.78 -25.45 -7.26
CA CYS A 53 -13.51 -25.26 -7.95
C CYS A 53 -12.68 -24.20 -7.23
N ASN A 54 -11.38 -24.44 -7.17
CA ASN A 54 -10.41 -23.47 -6.68
C ASN A 54 -9.49 -23.03 -7.82
N TYR A 55 -9.57 -21.77 -8.20
CA TYR A 55 -8.69 -21.17 -9.21
C TYR A 55 -7.51 -20.51 -8.51
N ILE A 56 -6.30 -20.88 -8.90
CA ILE A 56 -5.06 -20.27 -8.43
C ILE A 56 -4.59 -19.29 -9.49
N ILE A 57 -4.40 -18.03 -9.07
CA ILE A 57 -3.89 -16.97 -9.92
C ILE A 57 -2.51 -16.60 -9.40
N LYS A 58 -1.48 -16.86 -10.19
CA LYS A 58 -0.08 -16.60 -9.84
C LYS A 58 0.48 -15.42 -10.62
N ALA A 59 1.40 -14.69 -10.00
CA ALA A 59 2.22 -13.66 -10.65
C ALA A 59 3.70 -14.01 -10.45
N PRO A 60 4.30 -14.83 -11.33
CA PRO A 60 5.61 -15.42 -11.09
C PRO A 60 6.75 -14.38 -11.17
N ILE A 61 7.83 -14.68 -10.44
CA ILE A 61 9.13 -14.01 -10.56
C ILE A 61 10.07 -14.95 -11.30
N THR A 62 10.70 -14.45 -12.35
CA THR A 62 11.77 -15.12 -13.06
C THR A 62 13.04 -14.27 -13.03
N SER A 63 14.14 -14.79 -13.55
CA SER A 63 15.38 -14.01 -13.67
C SER A 63 15.26 -12.79 -14.59
N SER A 64 14.26 -12.74 -15.48
CA SER A 64 14.06 -11.66 -16.45
C SER A 64 12.79 -10.84 -16.25
N GLU A 65 11.84 -11.34 -15.46
CA GLU A 65 10.51 -10.74 -15.32
C GLU A 65 9.97 -10.81 -13.90
N LEU A 66 9.55 -9.64 -13.41
CA LEU A 66 8.69 -9.49 -12.25
C LEU A 66 7.28 -9.18 -12.77
N LEU A 67 6.34 -10.08 -12.54
CA LEU A 67 4.96 -9.88 -12.94
C LEU A 67 4.10 -9.46 -11.76
N HIS A 68 3.20 -8.53 -12.03
CA HIS A 68 2.05 -8.18 -11.19
C HIS A 68 0.79 -8.62 -11.92
N GLY A 69 -0.19 -9.17 -11.19
CA GLY A 69 -1.50 -9.53 -11.75
C GLY A 69 -2.61 -8.69 -11.14
N TYR A 70 -3.33 -7.91 -11.94
CA TYR A 70 -4.51 -7.19 -11.49
C TYR A 70 -5.77 -8.00 -11.81
N VAL A 71 -6.47 -8.45 -10.78
CA VAL A 71 -7.65 -9.32 -10.89
C VAL A 71 -8.90 -8.50 -10.69
N VAL A 72 -9.86 -8.64 -11.60
CA VAL A 72 -11.23 -8.16 -11.41
C VAL A 72 -12.15 -9.36 -11.32
N LEU A 73 -12.90 -9.45 -10.23
CA LEU A 73 -13.85 -10.52 -9.95
C LEU A 73 -15.28 -9.97 -9.98
N TRP A 74 -16.13 -10.57 -10.81
CA TRP A 74 -17.56 -10.33 -10.82
C TRP A 74 -18.29 -11.43 -10.05
N ASN A 75 -18.90 -11.04 -8.92
CA ASN A 75 -19.73 -11.89 -8.10
C ASN A 75 -21.20 -11.74 -8.50
N LEU A 76 -21.77 -12.80 -9.08
CA LEU A 76 -23.19 -12.87 -9.44
C LEU A 76 -23.83 -14.11 -8.79
N MET A 77 -23.43 -14.43 -7.56
CA MET A 77 -24.06 -15.49 -6.77
C MET A 77 -25.54 -15.15 -6.52
N LYS A 78 -26.43 -16.12 -6.72
CA LYS A 78 -27.87 -16.00 -6.45
C LYS A 78 -28.36 -17.03 -5.45
N GLY A 79 -27.75 -18.21 -5.42
CA GLY A 79 -28.13 -19.28 -4.51
C GLY A 79 -27.88 -18.90 -3.06
N VAL A 80 -28.82 -19.27 -2.18
CA VAL A 80 -28.77 -18.97 -0.74
C VAL A 80 -27.53 -19.57 -0.07
N ASN A 81 -27.06 -20.71 -0.57
CA ASN A 81 -25.89 -21.44 -0.05
C ASN A 81 -24.68 -21.40 -1.00
N ASP A 82 -24.75 -20.60 -2.06
CA ASP A 82 -23.65 -20.45 -3.01
C ASP A 82 -22.73 -19.32 -2.53
N TYR A 83 -21.42 -19.51 -2.70
CA TYR A 83 -20.45 -18.53 -2.24
C TYR A 83 -19.13 -18.65 -3.01
N ILE A 84 -18.36 -17.56 -2.96
CA ILE A 84 -16.97 -17.51 -3.41
C ILE A 84 -16.09 -17.25 -2.19
N ILE A 85 -15.00 -17.98 -2.02
CA ILE A 85 -13.96 -17.65 -1.05
C ILE A 85 -12.76 -17.11 -1.82
N VAL A 86 -12.36 -15.88 -1.53
CA VAL A 86 -11.12 -15.30 -2.04
C VAL A 86 -10.06 -15.37 -0.95
N THR A 87 -8.90 -15.90 -1.26
CA THR A 87 -7.68 -15.75 -0.45
C THR A 87 -6.73 -14.85 -1.22
N ASP A 88 -6.45 -13.64 -0.73
CA ASP A 88 -5.58 -12.69 -1.44
C ASP A 88 -4.10 -13.11 -1.38
N SER A 89 -3.23 -12.36 -2.06
CA SER A 89 -1.79 -12.67 -2.13
C SER A 89 -1.04 -12.56 -0.80
N LEU A 90 -1.67 -11.97 0.22
CA LEU A 90 -1.14 -11.88 1.59
C LEU A 90 -1.81 -12.89 2.55
N GLY A 91 -2.71 -13.73 2.04
CA GLY A 91 -3.39 -14.79 2.79
C GLY A 91 -4.70 -14.37 3.47
N ALA A 92 -5.15 -13.12 3.30
CA ALA A 92 -6.42 -12.66 3.86
C ALA A 92 -7.59 -13.32 3.14
N LYS A 93 -8.59 -13.79 3.92
CA LYS A 93 -9.74 -14.53 3.39
C LYS A 93 -11.03 -13.71 3.45
N GLN A 94 -11.76 -13.70 2.35
CA GLN A 94 -13.09 -13.09 2.23
C GLN A 94 -14.08 -14.11 1.66
N THR A 95 -15.30 -14.13 2.20
CA THR A 95 -16.39 -14.94 1.64
C THR A 95 -17.44 -14.03 1.01
N LEU A 96 -17.67 -14.21 -0.29
CA LEU A 96 -18.65 -13.48 -1.08
C LEU A 96 -19.91 -14.34 -1.24
N LYS A 97 -21.06 -13.74 -0.95
CA LYS A 97 -22.39 -14.34 -1.13
C LYS A 97 -23.22 -13.47 -2.06
N SER A 98 -24.50 -13.82 -2.24
CA SER A 98 -25.44 -13.04 -3.06
C SER A 98 -25.66 -11.59 -2.61
N ARG A 99 -25.37 -11.27 -1.35
CA ARG A 99 -25.45 -9.90 -0.80
C ARG A 99 -24.11 -9.17 -0.72
N SER A 100 -23.01 -9.84 -1.03
CA SER A 100 -21.69 -9.20 -1.10
C SER A 100 -21.58 -8.36 -2.36
N ASP A 101 -20.55 -7.51 -2.44
CA ASP A 101 -20.31 -6.68 -3.61
C ASP A 101 -20.23 -7.53 -4.88
N SER A 102 -20.77 -7.00 -5.98
CA SER A 102 -20.80 -7.66 -7.27
C SER A 102 -19.51 -7.48 -8.07
N TYR A 103 -18.66 -6.55 -7.66
CA TYR A 103 -17.44 -6.15 -8.34
C TYR A 103 -16.33 -5.94 -7.31
N LEU A 104 -15.26 -6.73 -7.40
CA LEU A 104 -14.10 -6.62 -6.51
C LEU A 104 -12.81 -6.69 -7.31
N THR A 105 -11.76 -6.07 -6.78
CA THR A 105 -10.44 -5.99 -7.41
C THR A 105 -9.36 -6.47 -6.44
N TYR A 106 -8.36 -7.18 -6.94
CA TYR A 106 -7.27 -7.71 -6.15
C TYR A 106 -5.95 -7.61 -6.89
N ASP A 107 -4.88 -7.28 -6.18
CA ASP A 107 -3.52 -7.41 -6.68
C ASP A 107 -2.96 -8.79 -6.36
N VAL A 108 -2.30 -9.40 -7.34
CA VAL A 108 -1.45 -10.58 -7.15
C VAL A 108 -0.03 -10.08 -7.10
N PHE A 109 0.48 -9.99 -5.87
CA PHE A 109 1.83 -9.51 -5.60
C PHE A 109 2.89 -10.39 -6.31
N PRO A 110 3.98 -9.81 -6.85
CA PRO A 110 5.03 -10.57 -7.50
C PRO A 110 5.60 -11.68 -6.60
N GLY A 111 5.65 -12.90 -7.15
CA GLY A 111 6.15 -14.10 -6.49
C GLY A 111 5.12 -14.77 -5.58
N LYS A 112 3.88 -14.26 -5.55
CA LYS A 112 2.78 -14.80 -4.77
C LYS A 112 1.66 -15.29 -5.68
N GLU A 113 0.68 -15.91 -5.04
CA GLU A 113 -0.55 -16.37 -5.65
C GLU A 113 -1.75 -15.94 -4.81
N MET A 114 -2.90 -15.77 -5.46
CA MET A 114 -4.19 -15.68 -4.80
C MET A 114 -5.07 -16.84 -5.24
N SER A 115 -6.12 -17.12 -4.48
CA SER A 115 -7.10 -18.15 -4.84
C SER A 115 -8.53 -17.64 -4.86
N ILE A 116 -9.31 -18.13 -5.82
CA ILE A 116 -10.75 -17.90 -5.94
C ILE A 116 -11.42 -19.26 -5.92
N GLN A 117 -12.04 -19.62 -4.80
CA GLN A 117 -12.81 -20.83 -4.66
C GLN A 117 -14.29 -20.57 -4.87
N VAL A 118 -14.89 -21.14 -5.90
CA VAL A 118 -16.31 -21.01 -6.21
C VAL A 118 -17.05 -22.27 -5.79
N VAL A 119 -18.07 -22.12 -4.94
CA VAL A 119 -18.84 -23.23 -4.39
C VAL A 119 -20.33 -23.00 -4.61
N THR A 120 -21.01 -23.95 -5.26
CA THR A 120 -22.47 -24.01 -5.34
C THR A 120 -22.99 -25.30 -4.69
N LYS A 121 -24.21 -25.25 -4.18
CA LYS A 121 -24.88 -26.43 -3.61
C LYS A 121 -25.83 -27.08 -4.63
N SER A 122 -26.73 -27.94 -4.17
CA SER A 122 -27.51 -28.86 -5.01
C SER A 122 -28.53 -28.20 -5.94
N VAL A 123 -29.02 -27.00 -5.62
CA VAL A 123 -30.05 -26.31 -6.42
C VAL A 123 -29.38 -25.30 -7.34
N ASN A 124 -29.62 -25.44 -8.65
CA ASN A 124 -29.20 -24.43 -9.62
C ASN A 124 -30.09 -23.18 -9.49
N MET A 125 -29.53 -22.13 -8.91
CA MET A 125 -30.21 -20.84 -8.71
C MET A 125 -29.78 -19.77 -9.74
N GLY A 126 -29.09 -20.19 -10.81
CA GLY A 126 -28.56 -19.28 -11.82
C GLY A 126 -27.40 -18.41 -11.32
N SER A 127 -26.63 -18.90 -10.34
CA SER A 127 -25.41 -18.25 -9.88
C SER A 127 -24.38 -18.21 -11.01
N GLN A 128 -23.71 -17.07 -11.14
CA GLN A 128 -22.70 -16.81 -12.16
C GLN A 128 -21.48 -16.17 -11.53
N PHE A 129 -20.34 -16.30 -12.20
CA PHE A 129 -19.15 -15.52 -11.89
C PHE A 129 -18.32 -15.36 -13.16
N ASN A 130 -17.44 -14.37 -13.13
CA ASN A 130 -16.39 -14.18 -14.11
C ASN A 130 -15.21 -13.52 -13.40
N PHE A 131 -14.00 -13.78 -13.85
CA PHE A 131 -12.87 -12.93 -13.47
C PHE A 131 -11.98 -12.67 -14.67
N LYS A 132 -11.30 -11.53 -14.66
CA LYS A 132 -10.18 -11.27 -15.56
C LYS A 132 -8.90 -11.04 -14.78
N VAL A 133 -7.77 -11.35 -15.39
CA VAL A 133 -6.44 -11.07 -14.86
C VAL A 133 -5.67 -10.30 -15.91
N ALA A 134 -5.25 -9.08 -15.59
CA ALA A 134 -4.35 -8.28 -16.41
C ALA A 134 -2.93 -8.36 -15.84
N TYR A 135 -2.00 -8.88 -16.62
CA TYR A 135 -0.61 -9.03 -16.20
C TYR A 135 0.23 -7.83 -16.66
N SER A 136 1.00 -7.25 -15.75
CA SER A 136 1.90 -6.14 -16.04
C SER A 136 3.31 -6.43 -15.54
N LYS A 137 4.31 -5.92 -16.25
CA LYS A 137 5.70 -5.99 -15.80
C LYS A 137 5.93 -4.94 -14.72
N VAL A 138 6.56 -5.33 -13.61
CA VAL A 138 7.00 -4.41 -12.56
C VAL A 138 8.33 -3.79 -12.96
N LYS A 139 8.37 -2.47 -13.07
CA LYS A 139 9.57 -1.67 -13.33
C LYS A 139 10.23 -1.31 -12.01
N VAL A 140 11.31 -2.00 -11.67
CA VAL A 140 12.10 -1.72 -10.47
C VAL A 140 13.03 -0.55 -10.75
N GLY A 141 12.94 0.47 -9.90
CA GLY A 141 13.79 1.66 -9.93
C GLY A 141 15.17 1.39 -9.31
N PRO A 142 15.93 2.46 -9.02
CA PRO A 142 17.25 2.33 -8.46
C PRO A 142 17.23 1.78 -7.02
N THR A 143 18.34 1.17 -6.64
CA THR A 143 18.69 0.97 -5.24
C THR A 143 19.36 2.22 -4.71
N THR A 144 18.85 2.79 -3.63
CA THR A 144 19.41 3.98 -2.99
C THR A 144 19.93 3.62 -1.60
N ALA A 145 21.16 3.98 -1.30
CA ALA A 145 21.68 3.85 0.06
C ALA A 145 21.01 4.87 0.99
N MET A 146 20.73 4.49 2.23
CA MET A 146 20.31 5.45 3.25
C MET A 146 21.39 6.52 3.42
N LYS A 147 20.95 7.79 3.40
CA LYS A 147 21.74 8.94 3.79
C LYS A 147 22.09 8.81 5.26
N THR A 148 23.27 9.32 5.61
CA THR A 148 23.79 9.36 6.98
C THR A 148 23.90 10.80 7.46
N GLY A 149 24.15 10.98 8.76
CA GLY A 149 24.25 12.30 9.37
C GLY A 149 22.88 12.95 9.60
N GLY A 150 22.81 14.28 9.53
CA GLY A 150 21.58 15.06 9.81
C GLY A 150 20.60 15.12 8.63
N LEU A 151 20.64 14.16 7.69
CA LEU A 151 19.80 14.13 6.51
C LEU A 151 18.71 13.07 6.64
N MET A 152 17.44 13.48 6.50
CA MET A 152 16.32 12.56 6.62
C MET A 152 16.21 11.65 5.38
N ASN A 153 15.88 10.38 5.62
CA ASN A 153 15.59 9.42 4.57
C ASN A 153 14.08 9.30 4.42
N PHE A 154 13.56 9.71 3.27
CA PHE A 154 12.17 9.49 2.92
C PHE A 154 12.01 9.20 1.43
N VAL A 155 10.96 8.46 1.09
CA VAL A 155 10.51 8.18 -0.27
C VAL A 155 9.17 8.88 -0.46
N ASN A 156 9.15 9.93 -1.28
CA ASN A 156 7.90 10.53 -1.72
C ASN A 156 7.20 9.57 -2.70
N LEU A 157 5.95 9.22 -2.40
CA LEU A 157 5.19 8.24 -3.17
C LEU A 157 4.80 8.74 -4.56
N GLU A 158 4.86 10.04 -4.86
CA GLU A 158 4.63 10.56 -6.20
C GLU A 158 5.67 10.05 -7.23
N TYR A 159 6.90 9.76 -6.77
CA TYR A 159 8.00 9.33 -7.65
C TYR A 159 8.01 7.82 -7.95
N ILE A 160 7.01 7.08 -7.46
CA ILE A 160 6.75 5.70 -7.87
C ILE A 160 5.31 5.57 -8.37
N ARG A 161 5.07 4.86 -9.48
CA ARG A 161 3.74 4.70 -10.07
C ARG A 161 3.55 3.36 -10.77
N GLY A 162 2.32 2.84 -10.71
CA GLY A 162 1.95 1.51 -11.21
C GLY A 162 2.08 1.32 -12.73
N SER A 163 1.59 2.27 -13.52
CA SER A 163 1.51 2.15 -14.99
C SER A 163 2.21 3.28 -15.75
N ASP A 164 2.96 4.13 -15.05
CA ASP A 164 3.63 5.28 -15.67
C ASP A 164 4.90 4.84 -16.41
N PRO A 165 5.07 5.16 -17.70
CA PRO A 165 6.25 4.76 -18.45
C PRO A 165 7.54 5.45 -17.98
N GLN A 166 7.43 6.64 -17.38
CA GLN A 166 8.59 7.44 -16.94
C GLN A 166 9.04 7.04 -15.54
N LEU A 167 8.12 6.77 -14.64
CA LEU A 167 8.44 6.44 -13.24
C LEU A 167 8.58 4.92 -13.03
N PRO A 168 9.35 4.47 -12.03
CA PRO A 168 9.36 3.07 -11.62
C PRO A 168 8.14 2.73 -10.75
N ASN A 169 7.79 1.45 -10.68
CA ASN A 169 6.82 0.94 -9.71
C ASN A 169 7.38 0.91 -8.28
N ALA A 170 8.69 0.67 -8.17
CA ALA A 170 9.33 0.34 -6.92
C ALA A 170 10.67 1.04 -6.77
N VAL A 171 11.05 1.32 -5.53
CA VAL A 171 12.39 1.78 -5.15
C VAL A 171 12.88 0.92 -3.99
N MET A 172 14.16 0.56 -4.02
CA MET A 172 14.80 -0.16 -2.92
C MET A 172 15.70 0.77 -2.13
N ILE A 173 15.57 0.74 -0.80
CA ILE A 173 16.41 1.49 0.13
C ILE A 173 17.28 0.50 0.91
N ARG A 174 18.59 0.76 0.96
CA ARG A 174 19.59 -0.08 1.63
C ARG A 174 20.27 0.69 2.76
N GLY A 175 20.14 0.19 3.98
CA GLY A 175 20.85 0.65 5.17
C GLY A 175 22.10 -0.19 5.48
N ASN A 176 22.76 0.12 6.58
CA ASN A 176 23.86 -0.67 7.15
C ASN A 176 23.42 -1.56 8.32
N GLU A 177 22.15 -1.45 8.71
CA GLU A 177 21.50 -2.16 9.80
C GLU A 177 19.99 -2.27 9.47
N PRO A 178 19.19 -3.01 10.27
CA PRO A 178 17.74 -2.97 10.17
C PRO A 178 17.15 -1.56 10.13
N ILE A 179 16.04 -1.42 9.41
CA ILE A 179 15.42 -0.12 9.10
C ILE A 179 14.07 -0.06 9.80
N SER A 180 13.84 1.03 10.54
CA SER A 180 12.53 1.44 11.01
C SER A 180 11.81 2.22 9.91
N VAL A 181 10.62 1.77 9.53
CA VAL A 181 9.83 2.28 8.41
C VAL A 181 8.50 2.79 8.95
N SER A 182 8.25 4.07 8.75
CA SER A 182 6.99 4.70 9.12
C SER A 182 6.36 5.43 7.93
N LEU A 183 5.08 5.78 8.07
CA LEU A 183 4.29 6.42 7.03
C LEU A 183 3.97 7.86 7.44
N ALA A 184 4.40 8.81 6.62
CA ALA A 184 3.99 10.21 6.69
C ALA A 184 2.80 10.41 5.73
N THR A 185 1.60 10.56 6.28
CA THR A 185 0.37 10.93 5.55
C THR A 185 -0.15 12.26 6.06
N SER A 186 -0.95 12.97 5.26
CA SER A 186 -1.77 14.07 5.76
C SER A 186 -3.01 13.51 6.47
N ARG A 187 -3.60 14.29 7.39
CA ARG A 187 -4.74 13.81 8.19
C ARG A 187 -6.07 13.97 7.45
N TYR A 188 -6.19 14.98 6.61
CA TYR A 188 -7.42 15.32 5.92
C TYR A 188 -7.49 14.74 4.50
N MET A 189 -6.35 14.66 3.81
CA MET A 189 -6.25 13.94 2.55
C MET A 189 -5.76 12.53 2.88
N TYR A 190 -6.70 11.63 3.17
CA TYR A 190 -6.35 10.24 3.48
C TYR A 190 -6.47 9.35 2.24
N PRO A 191 -5.37 8.82 1.68
CA PRO A 191 -5.41 8.13 0.39
C PRO A 191 -5.54 6.61 0.55
N THR A 192 -6.69 6.16 1.06
CA THR A 192 -6.95 4.74 1.33
C THR A 192 -6.57 3.84 0.15
N ASP A 193 -6.97 4.19 -1.07
CA ASP A 193 -6.72 3.38 -2.27
C ASP A 193 -5.23 3.34 -2.63
N LEU A 194 -4.50 4.45 -2.53
CA LEU A 194 -3.04 4.46 -2.71
C LEU A 194 -2.39 3.52 -1.70
N LEU A 195 -2.70 3.68 -0.42
CA LEU A 195 -2.05 2.94 0.67
C LEU A 195 -2.40 1.45 0.63
N TYR A 196 -3.61 1.12 0.16
CA TYR A 196 -4.03 -0.26 -0.02
C TYR A 196 -3.27 -0.94 -1.16
N ASN A 197 -3.03 -0.24 -2.27
CA ASN A 197 -2.33 -0.75 -3.47
C ASN A 197 -0.81 -0.45 -3.47
N THR A 198 -0.28 -0.01 -2.33
CA THR A 198 1.16 0.22 -2.09
C THR A 198 1.63 -0.73 -1.01
N PHE A 199 2.84 -1.25 -1.16
CA PHE A 199 3.39 -2.30 -0.31
C PHE A 199 4.81 -1.97 0.14
N VAL A 200 5.15 -2.51 1.31
CA VAL A 200 6.49 -2.51 1.88
C VAL A 200 6.98 -3.95 1.96
N ILE A 201 8.14 -4.21 1.37
CA ILE A 201 8.83 -5.50 1.44
C ILE A 201 9.97 -5.37 2.44
N ASP A 202 10.01 -6.22 3.46
CA ASP A 202 11.23 -6.48 4.23
C ASP A 202 12.16 -7.32 3.35
N GLY A 203 13.16 -6.66 2.74
CA GLY A 203 13.98 -7.18 1.65
C GLY A 203 13.62 -6.63 0.27
N ASP A 204 13.72 -7.49 -0.75
CA ASP A 204 13.43 -7.19 -2.16
C ASP A 204 12.49 -8.24 -2.78
N PHE A 205 12.15 -8.10 -4.07
CA PHE A 205 11.24 -9.07 -4.71
C PHE A 205 11.77 -10.50 -4.74
N TRP A 206 13.08 -10.72 -4.70
CA TRP A 206 13.73 -12.04 -4.79
C TRP A 206 13.99 -12.66 -3.42
N ASN A 207 14.20 -11.83 -2.40
CA ASN A 207 14.50 -12.22 -1.01
C ASN A 207 13.52 -11.52 -0.06
N GLN A 208 12.25 -11.95 -0.08
CA GLN A 208 11.18 -11.40 0.74
C GLN A 208 11.14 -12.10 2.10
N THR A 209 11.40 -11.40 3.21
CA THR A 209 11.10 -11.92 4.54
C THR A 209 9.60 -11.77 4.84
N ALA A 210 9.05 -10.61 4.53
CA ALA A 210 7.63 -10.29 4.71
C ALA A 210 7.17 -9.19 3.74
N VAL A 211 5.87 -9.14 3.46
CA VAL A 211 5.24 -8.12 2.62
C VAL A 211 4.04 -7.55 3.37
N TYR A 212 3.97 -6.23 3.46
CA TYR A 212 2.92 -5.48 4.16
C TYR A 212 2.26 -4.52 3.19
N ARG A 213 0.94 -4.31 3.33
CA ARG A 213 0.30 -3.13 2.70
C ARG A 213 0.77 -1.90 3.45
N LEU A 214 1.05 -0.81 2.75
CA LEU A 214 1.46 0.43 3.38
C LEU A 214 0.37 0.97 4.33
N LEU A 215 -0.89 0.71 3.99
CA LEU A 215 -2.07 0.97 4.82
C LEU A 215 -1.93 0.46 6.27
N SER A 216 -1.26 -0.68 6.51
CA SER A 216 -1.12 -1.20 7.87
C SER A 216 -0.17 -0.40 8.76
N LEU A 217 0.65 0.48 8.17
CA LEU A 217 1.56 1.36 8.91
C LEU A 217 0.89 2.67 9.35
N GLU A 218 -0.34 2.92 8.93
CA GLU A 218 -1.07 4.12 9.34
C GLU A 218 -1.53 4.01 10.80
N GLY A 219 -1.13 4.98 11.63
CA GLY A 219 -1.55 5.05 13.03
C GLY A 219 -1.02 3.90 13.91
N THR A 220 -0.08 3.11 13.40
CA THR A 220 0.55 2.00 14.11
C THR A 220 2.02 2.29 14.40
N ALA A 221 2.65 1.41 15.18
CA ALA A 221 4.09 1.49 15.40
C ALA A 221 4.84 1.27 14.06
N PRO A 222 6.02 1.90 13.87
CA PRO A 222 6.85 1.67 12.70
C PRO A 222 7.15 0.18 12.49
N LEU A 223 7.17 -0.23 11.22
CA LEU A 223 7.69 -1.55 10.84
C LEU A 223 9.20 -1.55 11.04
N VAL A 224 9.74 -2.59 11.67
CA VAL A 224 11.19 -2.79 11.76
C VAL A 224 11.56 -3.98 10.89
N THR A 225 12.41 -3.77 9.89
CA THR A 225 12.88 -4.84 9.01
C THR A 225 13.77 -5.83 9.76
N THR A 226 13.87 -7.06 9.26
CA THR A 226 14.83 -8.05 9.76
C THR A 226 16.21 -7.89 9.12
N GLY A 227 16.23 -7.57 7.82
CA GLY A 227 17.43 -7.23 7.07
C GLY A 227 17.67 -5.73 6.99
N ASN A 228 18.69 -5.31 6.23
CA ASN A 228 19.03 -3.91 5.99
C ASN A 228 18.50 -3.38 4.66
N ASP A 229 17.61 -4.11 3.99
CA ASP A 229 16.99 -3.74 2.73
C ASP A 229 15.48 -3.61 2.92
N VAL A 230 14.89 -2.59 2.31
CA VAL A 230 13.44 -2.41 2.23
C VAL A 230 13.06 -1.95 0.83
N THR A 231 12.01 -2.52 0.27
CA THR A 231 11.48 -2.11 -1.03
C THR A 231 10.08 -1.55 -0.87
N ILE A 232 9.87 -0.34 -1.39
CA ILE A 232 8.55 0.29 -1.48
C ILE A 232 8.07 0.14 -2.90
N VAL A 233 6.88 -0.42 -3.10
CA VAL A 233 6.28 -0.65 -4.42
C VAL A 233 4.83 -0.24 -4.45
N THR A 234 4.40 0.40 -5.54
CA THR A 234 2.99 0.69 -5.79
C THR A 234 2.52 0.13 -7.13
N PHE A 235 1.29 -0.36 -7.14
CA PHE A 235 0.52 -0.68 -8.35
C PHE A 235 -0.60 0.34 -8.59
N PHE A 236 -0.68 1.38 -7.75
CA PHE A 236 -1.61 2.48 -7.93
C PHE A 236 -1.15 3.37 -9.10
N ASN A 237 -2.08 3.74 -9.96
CA ASN A 237 -1.78 4.44 -11.22
C ASN A 237 -2.02 5.95 -11.14
N GLU A 238 -2.65 6.44 -10.07
CA GLU A 238 -2.90 7.88 -9.90
C GLU A 238 -1.77 8.53 -9.10
N THR A 239 -1.66 9.85 -9.25
CA THR A 239 -0.64 10.64 -8.53
C THR A 239 -1.16 11.00 -7.15
N TYR A 240 -0.29 10.85 -6.15
CA TYR A 240 -0.57 11.33 -4.81
C TYR A 240 0.67 11.97 -4.21
N ASP A 241 0.57 13.25 -3.88
CA ASP A 241 1.69 14.13 -3.57
C ASP A 241 1.80 14.48 -2.07
N ALA A 242 0.90 13.93 -1.25
CA ALA A 242 0.78 14.19 0.18
C ALA A 242 1.20 12.98 1.06
N CYS A 243 2.00 12.06 0.53
CA CYS A 243 2.46 10.87 1.27
C CYS A 243 3.93 10.56 1.04
N ALA A 244 4.61 10.18 2.12
CA ALA A 244 5.98 9.68 2.06
C ALA A 244 6.18 8.51 3.03
N VAL A 245 7.07 7.59 2.68
CA VAL A 245 7.61 6.60 3.61
C VAL A 245 8.89 7.17 4.20
N VAL A 246 9.00 7.19 5.53
CA VAL A 246 10.17 7.73 6.23
C VAL A 246 10.94 6.57 6.87
N LEU A 247 12.27 6.62 6.76
CA LEU A 247 13.15 5.52 7.09
C LEU A 247 14.23 5.96 8.07
N ASN A 248 14.42 5.21 9.14
CA ASN A 248 15.50 5.45 10.11
C ASN A 248 16.30 4.18 10.35
N PRO A 249 17.62 4.27 10.58
CA PRO A 249 18.35 3.15 11.15
C PRO A 249 17.70 2.71 12.46
N LYS A 250 17.59 1.41 12.70
CA LYS A 250 16.95 0.87 13.90
C LYS A 250 17.57 1.43 15.18
N SER A 251 18.90 1.55 15.23
CA SER A 251 19.61 2.13 16.37
C SER A 251 19.21 3.57 16.69
N GLU A 252 18.77 4.36 15.70
CA GLU A 252 18.27 5.72 15.91
C GLU A 252 16.84 5.69 16.46
N ALA A 253 15.97 4.84 15.88
CA ALA A 253 14.58 4.68 16.29
C ALA A 253 14.43 4.12 17.72
N ASP A 254 15.31 3.20 18.11
CA ASP A 254 15.29 2.54 19.43
C ASP A 254 15.51 3.50 20.62
N ASN A 255 15.95 4.73 20.37
CA ASN A 255 16.08 5.76 21.41
C ASN A 255 14.73 6.36 21.83
N PHE A 256 13.63 5.98 21.17
CA PHE A 256 12.30 6.52 21.38
C PHE A 256 11.30 5.38 21.63
N SER A 257 10.33 5.61 22.50
CA SER A 257 9.18 4.71 22.63
C SER A 257 8.30 4.73 21.37
N TYR A 258 8.24 5.90 20.72
CA TYR A 258 7.57 6.10 19.43
C TYR A 258 8.38 7.09 18.59
N LEU A 259 8.82 6.67 17.41
CA LEU A 259 9.35 7.53 16.35
C LEU A 259 8.43 7.38 15.13
N THR A 260 7.52 8.32 14.95
CA THR A 260 6.55 8.31 13.83
C THR A 260 6.87 9.43 12.85
N SER A 261 6.09 9.52 11.77
CA SER A 261 6.22 10.61 10.82
C SER A 261 4.86 11.18 10.42
N GLN A 262 4.86 12.42 9.99
CA GLN A 262 3.66 13.16 9.58
C GLN A 262 3.99 13.96 8.32
N ALA A 263 3.13 13.87 7.29
CA ALA A 263 3.27 14.75 6.15
C ALA A 263 2.69 16.11 6.51
N SER A 264 3.32 17.19 6.04
CA SER A 264 2.75 18.53 6.06
C SER A 264 2.43 18.96 4.64
N VAL A 265 1.19 19.38 4.41
CA VAL A 265 0.62 19.65 3.09
C VAL A 265 0.17 21.11 2.97
N ASN A 266 0.07 21.59 1.74
CA ASN A 266 -0.34 22.97 1.45
C ASN A 266 -1.80 23.22 1.80
N GLY A 267 -2.04 24.29 2.56
CA GLY A 267 -3.37 24.69 3.01
C GLY A 267 -3.99 23.78 4.08
N GLU A 268 -3.27 22.77 4.58
CA GLU A 268 -3.77 21.81 5.57
C GLU A 268 -3.09 22.03 6.92
N ILE A 269 -3.88 22.39 7.94
CA ILE A 269 -3.40 22.57 9.31
C ILE A 269 -3.42 21.23 10.02
N ASP A 270 -2.25 20.59 10.13
CA ASP A 270 -2.11 19.31 10.81
C ASP A 270 -1.80 19.48 12.30
N LYS A 271 -2.74 19.08 13.16
CA LYS A 271 -2.52 19.07 14.61
C LYS A 271 -1.81 17.80 15.05
N ILE A 272 -0.60 17.96 15.56
CA ILE A 272 0.21 16.91 16.19
C ILE A 272 0.15 17.12 17.70
N SER A 273 -0.06 16.05 18.46
CA SER A 273 -0.15 16.10 19.93
C SER A 273 0.81 15.10 20.55
N PHE A 274 1.56 15.57 21.53
CA PHE A 274 2.49 14.83 22.36
C PHE A 274 1.90 14.76 23.77
N ALA A 275 1.80 13.54 24.31
CA ALA A 275 1.60 13.30 25.73
C ALA A 275 2.63 12.28 26.26
N PRO A 276 3.93 12.51 26.07
CA PRO A 276 4.96 11.69 26.69
C PRO A 276 4.86 11.93 28.20
N LEU A 277 4.38 10.91 28.92
CA LEU A 277 4.46 10.86 30.38
C LEU A 277 5.96 10.75 30.73
N ASP A 278 6.44 9.52 30.88
CA ASP A 278 7.84 9.21 31.21
C ASP A 278 8.59 8.61 29.99
N GLN A 279 8.14 8.95 28.78
CA GLN A 279 8.61 8.31 27.54
C GLN A 279 9.18 9.33 26.59
N ARG A 280 10.34 9.03 26.01
CA ARG A 280 10.90 9.84 24.93
C ARG A 280 10.18 9.51 23.62
N GLN A 281 9.55 10.50 23.01
CA GLN A 281 8.82 10.37 21.75
C GLN A 281 9.36 11.35 20.72
N ALA A 282 9.21 11.01 19.45
CA ALA A 282 9.58 11.89 18.35
C ALA A 282 8.65 11.73 17.14
N VAL A 283 8.46 12.83 16.41
CA VAL A 283 7.75 12.83 15.12
C VAL A 283 8.57 13.56 14.07
N GLU A 284 8.75 12.92 12.93
CA GLU A 284 9.41 13.47 11.76
C GLU A 284 8.36 14.12 10.86
N VAL A 285 8.40 15.44 10.73
CA VAL A 285 7.49 16.21 9.87
C VAL A 285 8.16 16.40 8.51
N VAL A 286 7.45 16.05 7.44
CA VAL A 286 7.94 16.14 6.05
C VAL A 286 6.99 16.96 5.18
N ALA A 287 7.46 18.08 4.66
CA ALA A 287 6.82 18.81 3.57
C ALA A 287 7.09 18.07 2.25
N VAL A 288 6.22 17.13 1.88
CA VAL A 288 6.49 16.19 0.77
C VAL A 288 6.81 16.91 -0.56
N GLN A 289 6.12 18.01 -0.86
CA GLN A 289 6.28 18.81 -2.10
C GLN A 289 6.87 20.21 -1.89
N ASN A 290 6.96 20.68 -0.65
CA ASN A 290 7.35 22.05 -0.37
C ASN A 290 8.73 22.09 0.28
N THR A 291 9.35 23.25 0.22
CA THR A 291 10.71 23.46 0.77
C THR A 291 10.69 24.12 2.14
N LYS A 292 9.51 24.36 2.71
CA LYS A 292 9.31 25.08 3.97
C LYS A 292 8.15 24.47 4.74
N ILE A 293 8.27 24.49 6.07
CA ILE A 293 7.20 24.12 7.00
C ILE A 293 6.95 25.31 7.94
N ILE A 294 5.68 25.66 8.14
CA ILE A 294 5.25 26.67 9.09
C ILE A 294 4.70 25.94 10.31
N MET A 295 5.19 26.25 11.50
CA MET A 295 4.53 25.86 12.75
C MET A 295 3.57 26.99 13.14
N ASP A 296 2.28 26.78 12.91
CA ASP A 296 1.25 27.82 13.04
C ASP A 296 0.87 28.11 14.50
N SER A 297 0.86 27.07 15.34
CA SER A 297 0.52 27.20 16.75
C SER A 297 1.32 26.23 17.63
N LEU A 298 1.54 26.60 18.88
CA LEU A 298 2.11 25.76 19.93
C LEU A 298 1.32 25.96 21.22
N VAL A 299 0.83 24.87 21.81
CA VAL A 299 0.04 24.87 23.04
C VAL A 299 0.58 23.81 23.97
N PHE A 300 0.99 24.20 25.18
CA PHE A 300 1.31 23.27 26.26
C PHE A 300 0.07 23.00 27.10
N ASP A 301 -0.27 21.72 27.28
CA ASP A 301 -1.39 21.28 28.11
C ASP A 301 -0.98 21.13 29.58
N THR A 302 0.32 21.07 29.85
CA THR A 302 0.94 20.99 31.18
C THR A 302 1.84 22.19 31.44
N ASN A 303 2.06 22.53 32.72
CA ASN A 303 3.07 23.53 33.08
C ASN A 303 4.46 23.07 32.60
N VAL A 304 5.18 23.96 31.91
CA VAL A 304 6.53 23.69 31.42
C VAL A 304 7.50 23.70 32.60
N GLY A 305 7.82 22.51 33.12
CA GLY A 305 8.81 22.32 34.16
C GLY A 305 10.25 22.21 33.62
N PRO A 306 11.26 22.20 34.50
CA PRO A 306 12.67 22.06 34.10
C PRO A 306 13.01 20.71 33.45
N TRP A 307 12.14 19.70 33.61
CA TRP A 307 12.29 18.36 33.06
C TRP A 307 11.72 18.23 31.64
N CYS A 308 10.88 19.19 31.20
CA CYS A 308 10.25 19.15 29.89
C CYS A 308 11.29 19.28 28.78
N ILE A 309 11.34 18.28 27.90
CA ILE A 309 12.05 18.35 26.65
C ILE A 309 11.01 18.51 25.56
N ALA A 310 11.04 19.65 24.87
CA ALA A 310 10.23 19.89 23.68
C ALA A 310 11.10 20.67 22.69
N LYS A 311 11.62 20.00 21.65
CA LYS A 311 12.64 20.58 20.76
C LYS A 311 12.40 20.21 19.32
N VAL A 312 12.74 21.11 18.40
CA VAL A 312 12.77 20.88 16.96
C VAL A 312 14.22 20.74 16.51
N VAL A 313 14.54 19.66 15.79
CA VAL A 313 15.87 19.43 15.20
C VAL A 313 15.83 19.28 13.68
N SER A 314 16.93 19.59 13.01
CA SER A 314 17.01 19.81 11.55
C SER A 314 16.83 18.60 10.63
N GLY A 315 16.63 17.40 11.17
CA GLY A 315 16.66 16.16 10.42
C GLY A 315 16.24 15.00 11.32
N PRO A 316 16.71 13.75 11.08
CA PRO A 316 16.40 12.62 11.94
C PRO A 316 16.90 12.88 13.37
N PRO A 317 16.32 12.25 14.40
CA PRO A 317 16.62 12.56 15.79
C PRO A 317 17.94 11.95 16.30
N ASN A 318 19.04 12.25 15.61
CA ASN A 318 20.40 11.79 15.91
C ASN A 318 21.35 12.96 16.23
N ASN A 319 22.58 12.62 16.64
CA ASN A 319 23.59 13.60 17.08
C ASN A 319 24.14 14.51 15.95
N SER A 320 23.84 14.21 14.69
CA SER A 320 24.24 15.05 13.56
C SER A 320 23.22 16.13 13.24
N SER A 321 22.00 16.03 13.77
CA SER A 321 20.95 17.04 13.59
C SER A 321 21.15 18.22 14.56
N GLN A 322 20.88 19.42 14.06
CA GLN A 322 21.05 20.67 14.80
C GLN A 322 19.76 21.04 15.53
N LEU A 323 19.87 21.59 16.74
CA LEU A 323 18.74 22.20 17.43
C LEU A 323 18.31 23.47 16.68
N LEU A 324 17.06 23.48 16.23
CA LEU A 324 16.46 24.62 15.53
C LEU A 324 15.66 25.51 16.49
N LEU A 325 14.87 24.88 17.36
CA LEU A 325 14.00 25.59 18.29
C LEU A 325 13.79 24.80 19.57
N ASP A 326 13.91 25.46 20.72
CA ASP A 326 13.50 24.93 22.02
C ASP A 326 12.05 25.37 22.30
N LEU A 327 11.09 24.48 22.07
CA LEU A 327 9.67 24.79 22.19
C LEU A 327 9.26 25.15 23.62
N SER A 328 9.98 24.63 24.63
CA SER A 328 9.76 24.98 26.04
C SER A 328 10.00 26.48 26.34
N LYS A 329 10.71 27.18 25.44
CA LYS A 329 11.04 28.61 25.53
C LYS A 329 10.49 29.43 24.36
N ALA A 330 9.74 28.82 23.45
CA ALA A 330 9.27 29.46 22.22
C ALA A 330 7.83 30.01 22.32
N GLN A 331 7.28 30.14 23.53
CA GLN A 331 5.92 30.67 23.71
C GLN A 331 5.85 32.11 23.15
N GLY A 332 4.91 32.34 22.23
CA GLY A 332 4.75 33.63 21.55
C GLY A 332 5.59 33.82 20.28
N MET A 333 6.37 32.82 19.85
CA MET A 333 7.12 32.86 18.59
C MET A 333 6.31 32.38 17.37
N MET A 334 5.08 31.88 17.57
CA MET A 334 4.26 31.33 16.49
C MET A 334 3.43 32.42 15.79
N PRO A 335 3.27 32.37 14.45
CA PRO A 335 3.78 31.33 13.57
C PRO A 335 5.30 31.41 13.35
N TYR A 336 5.98 30.26 13.31
CA TYR A 336 7.41 30.17 13.04
C TYR A 336 7.68 29.42 11.75
N VAL A 337 8.51 29.99 10.86
CA VAL A 337 8.83 29.41 9.54
C VAL A 337 10.16 28.67 9.60
N PHE A 338 10.14 27.39 9.26
CA PHE A 338 11.32 26.57 9.02
C PHE A 338 11.61 26.54 7.51
N GLU A 339 12.73 27.13 7.10
CA GLU A 339 13.22 27.15 5.70
C GLU A 339 13.84 25.80 5.31
N MET A 340 13.06 24.73 5.46
CA MET A 340 13.48 23.38 5.16
C MET A 340 12.29 22.44 4.90
N GLN A 341 12.58 21.36 4.19
CA GLN A 341 11.60 20.36 3.80
C GLN A 341 11.17 19.44 4.94
N TYR A 342 11.96 19.31 5.99
CA TYR A 342 11.66 18.39 7.09
C TYR A 342 12.34 18.82 8.39
N PHE A 343 11.77 18.36 9.51
CA PHE A 343 12.39 18.44 10.83
C PHE A 343 11.87 17.31 11.72
N THR A 344 12.50 17.10 12.87
CA THR A 344 11.95 16.23 13.92
C THR A 344 11.58 17.02 15.14
N VAL A 345 10.39 16.77 15.71
CA VAL A 345 10.06 17.23 17.07
C VAL A 345 10.34 16.10 18.05
N ILE A 346 11.11 16.39 19.09
CA ILE A 346 11.45 15.48 20.18
C ILE A 346 10.75 15.96 21.45
N ALA A 347 10.09 15.04 22.15
CA ALA A 347 9.29 15.31 23.33
C ALA A 347 9.59 14.33 24.48
N GLU A 348 9.64 14.82 25.72
CA GLU A 348 9.81 14.03 26.95
C GLU A 348 9.27 14.84 28.16
N GLU A 349 8.61 14.19 29.12
CA GLU A 349 8.18 14.78 30.40
C GLU A 349 7.26 16.03 30.30
N CYS A 350 6.55 16.21 29.17
CA CYS A 350 5.56 17.27 29.02
C CYS A 350 4.55 17.00 27.92
N SER A 351 3.31 17.48 28.11
CA SER A 351 2.25 17.36 27.11
C SER A 351 2.02 18.67 26.38
N PHE A 352 2.04 18.61 25.06
CA PHE A 352 1.82 19.75 24.19
C PHE A 352 1.29 19.33 22.83
N SER A 353 0.70 20.28 22.12
CA SER A 353 0.33 20.12 20.72
C SER A 353 0.80 21.29 19.90
N PHE A 354 1.07 21.04 18.63
CA PHE A 354 1.39 22.06 17.66
C PHE A 354 0.68 21.78 16.35
N THR A 355 0.57 22.80 15.52
CA THR A 355 0.03 22.67 14.17
C THR A 355 1.08 23.02 13.15
N VAL A 356 1.08 22.32 12.01
CA VAL A 356 1.98 22.59 10.89
C VAL A 356 1.22 22.72 9.58
N THR A 357 1.72 23.58 8.70
CA THR A 357 1.29 23.74 7.30
C THR A 357 2.53 23.86 6.40
N SER A 358 2.39 23.56 5.11
CA SER A 358 3.48 23.71 4.14
C SER A 358 3.02 24.44 2.89
N ASN A 359 3.37 25.72 2.72
CA ASN A 359 2.93 26.50 1.56
C ASN A 359 4.08 26.75 0.57
N ASN A 360 3.77 26.72 -0.73
CA ASN A 360 4.57 27.35 -1.77
C ASN A 360 4.26 28.85 -1.78
N LEU A 361 4.95 29.65 -0.96
CA LEU A 361 4.93 31.11 -1.09
C LEU A 361 6.01 31.57 -2.06
#